data_AF-A0A4Q4WE10-F1
#
_entry.id   AF-A0A4Q4WE10-F1
#
_cell.length_a   1.000
_cell.length_b   1.000
_cell.length_c   1.000
_cell.angle_alpha   90.00
_cell.angle_beta   90.00
_cell.angle_gamma   90.00
#
_symmetry.space_group_name_H-M   'P 1'
#
loop_
_entity.id
_entity.type
_entity.pdbx_description
1 polymer ?
#
loop_
_entity_poly.entity_id
_entity_poly.type
_entity_poly.pdbx_seq_one_letter_code
_entity_poly.pdbx_strand_id
1 'polypeptide(L)'
;MASHKVLMLGTGFVTKPALDILSESGIFDSRIRRISLGRYKDDTLISLDVTNEQALDAELAKHDLVISLIPYTFHVTVIKSAI
;
A
#
# COMPACT_ATOMS: atom_id res chain seq x y z
N MET A 1 14.82 2.90 -16.45
CA MET A 1 14.65 3.34 -15.05
C MET A 1 14.05 2.18 -14.30
N ALA A 2 14.60 1.80 -13.14
CA ALA A 2 14.09 0.65 -12.38
C ALA A 2 12.66 0.96 -11.91
N SER A 3 11.71 0.13 -12.31
CA SER A 3 10.31 0.25 -11.88
C SER A 3 10.22 -0.30 -10.47
N HIS A 4 10.02 0.55 -9.47
CA HIS A 4 9.86 0.14 -8.07
C HIS A 4 8.38 -0.04 -7.75
N LYS A 5 8.04 -1.16 -7.11
CA LYS A 5 6.66 -1.45 -6.72
C LYS A 5 6.44 -1.00 -5.28
N VAL A 6 5.47 -0.11 -5.07
CA VAL A 6 5.18 0.43 -3.73
C VAL A 6 3.79 0.01 -3.30
N LEU A 7 3.72 -0.61 -2.14
CA LEU A 7 2.47 -0.97 -1.49
C LEU A 7 2.05 0.12 -0.51
N MET A 8 0.86 0.67 -0.72
CA MET A 8 0.30 1.72 0.12
C MET A 8 -0.87 1.18 0.94
N LEU A 9 -0.65 1.05 2.25
CA LEU A 9 -1.64 0.55 3.20
C LEU A 9 -2.44 1.72 3.77
N GLY A 10 -3.70 1.85 3.34
CA GLY A 10 -4.63 2.87 3.85
C GLY A 10 -5.30 3.66 2.73
N THR A 11 -6.55 4.04 2.94
CA THR A 11 -7.35 4.91 2.04
C THR A 11 -7.88 6.13 2.80
N GLY A 12 -7.06 6.66 3.71
CA GLY A 12 -7.43 7.84 4.48
C GLY A 12 -7.30 9.11 3.65
N PHE A 13 -7.64 10.25 4.26
CA PHE A 13 -7.49 11.58 3.64
C PHE A 13 -6.05 11.86 3.18
N VAL A 14 -5.06 11.32 3.89
CA VAL A 14 -3.63 11.46 3.59
C VAL A 14 -3.16 10.57 2.44
N THR A 15 -3.92 9.54 2.06
CA THR A 15 -3.54 8.63 0.98
C THR A 15 -3.58 9.32 -0.38
N LYS A 16 -4.58 10.17 -0.60
CA LYS A 16 -4.73 10.89 -1.87
C LYS A 16 -3.53 11.78 -2.23
N PRO A 17 -3.13 12.76 -1.40
CA PRO A 17 -2.01 13.64 -1.75
C PRO A 17 -0.68 12.88 -1.87
N ALA A 18 -0.49 11.83 -1.07
CA ALA A 18 0.69 10.99 -1.18
C ALA A 18 0.71 10.19 -2.49
N LEU A 19 -0.43 9.68 -2.94
CA LEU A 19 -0.55 9.03 -4.25
C LEU A 19 -0.26 10.00 -5.40
N ASP A 20 -0.86 11.19 -5.38
CA ASP A 20 -0.67 12.20 -6.44
C ASP A 20 0.83 12.53 -6.61
N ILE A 21 1.57 12.73 -5.52
CA ILE A 21 3.01 13.00 -5.55
C ILE A 21 3.81 11.79 -6.08
N LEU A 22 3.45 10.57 -5.67
CA LEU A 22 4.13 9.36 -6.13
C LEU A 22 3.89 9.09 -7.62
N SER A 23 2.66 9.31 -8.09
CA SER A 23 2.29 9.20 -9.51
C SER A 23 3.00 10.24 -10.36
N GLU A 24 3.10 11.50 -9.88
CA GLU A 24 3.85 12.56 -10.55
C GLU A 24 5.35 12.27 -10.64
N SER A 25 5.91 11.57 -9.64
CA SER A 25 7.33 11.20 -9.64
C SER A 25 7.70 10.17 -10.71
N GLY A 26 6.72 9.44 -11.28
CA GLY A 26 6.92 8.46 -12.36
C GLY A 26 7.79 7.24 -11.98
N ILE A 27 8.16 7.10 -10.70
CA ILE A 27 9.07 6.05 -10.20
C ILE A 27 8.28 4.85 -9.64
N PHE A 28 6.99 5.00 -9.35
CA PHE A 28 6.24 4.07 -8.52
C PHE A 28 4.95 3.58 -9.19
N ASP A 29 4.83 2.26 -9.31
CA ASP A 29 3.55 1.59 -9.57
C ASP A 29 2.86 1.41 -8.21
N SER A 30 2.03 2.39 -7.82
CA SER A 30 1.45 2.51 -6.48
C SER A 30 0.22 1.62 -6.34
N ARG A 31 0.27 0.62 -5.45
CA ARG A 31 -0.90 -0.20 -5.12
C ARG A 31 -1.59 0.32 -3.88
N ILE A 32 -2.89 0.59 -3.98
CA ILE A 32 -3.69 1.15 -2.89
C ILE A 32 -4.56 0.05 -2.27
N ARG A 33 -4.66 0.03 -0.94
CA ARG A 33 -5.50 -0.92 -0.20
C ARG A 33 -6.45 -0.24 0.80
N ARG A 34 -7.77 -0.40 0.59
CA ARG A 34 -8.82 -0.58 1.63
C ARG A 34 -10.19 -0.94 0.97
N ILE A 35 -10.99 -1.72 1.71
CA ILE A 35 -12.45 -1.88 1.56
C ILE A 35 -13.12 -0.55 1.17
N SER A 36 -13.77 -0.57 0.01
CA SER A 36 -14.79 0.38 -0.47
C SER A 36 -14.42 1.87 -0.51
N LEU A 37 -13.60 2.29 -1.47
CA LEU A 37 -13.75 3.63 -2.08
C LEU A 37 -13.52 3.52 -3.60
N GLY A 38 -14.61 3.23 -4.31
CA GLY A 38 -14.66 3.11 -5.78
C GLY A 38 -14.44 4.44 -6.52
N ARG A 39 -13.28 5.07 -6.34
CA ARG A 39 -12.94 6.35 -7.00
C ARG A 39 -11.56 6.40 -7.65
N TYR A 40 -10.75 5.34 -7.58
CA TYR A 40 -9.50 5.25 -8.36
C TYR A 40 -9.65 4.20 -9.44
N LYS A 41 -9.29 4.58 -10.66
CA LYS A 41 -9.46 3.83 -11.90
C LYS A 41 -8.16 3.13 -12.31
N ASP A 42 -7.33 2.81 -11.32
CA ASP A 42 -6.10 2.07 -11.50
C ASP A 42 -6.34 0.59 -11.21
N ASP A 43 -5.90 -0.25 -12.13
CA ASP A 43 -6.11 -1.70 -12.25
C ASP A 43 -5.55 -2.51 -11.05
N THR A 44 -4.90 -1.85 -10.09
CA THR A 44 -4.09 -2.47 -9.02
C THR A 44 -4.63 -2.23 -7.61
N LEU A 45 -5.95 -2.04 -7.47
CA LEU A 45 -6.60 -2.00 -6.16
C LEU A 45 -6.72 -3.41 -5.58
N ILE A 46 -6.02 -3.67 -4.48
CA ILE A 46 -6.07 -4.94 -3.76
C ILE A 46 -6.78 -4.77 -2.42
N SER A 47 -7.73 -5.66 -2.12
CA SER A 47 -8.34 -5.75 -0.80
C SER A 47 -7.64 -6.85 -0.01
N LEU A 48 -6.95 -6.45 1.05
CA LEU A 48 -6.20 -7.32 1.93
C LEU A 48 -6.60 -7.01 3.38
N ASP A 49 -6.28 -7.86 4.34
CA ASP A 49 -6.46 -7.61 5.79
C ASP A 49 -5.07 -7.49 6.45
N VAL A 50 -4.87 -6.53 7.37
CA VAL A 50 -3.59 -6.36 8.09
C VAL A 50 -3.49 -7.30 9.27
N THR A 51 -4.63 -7.85 9.70
CA THR A 51 -4.69 -8.86 10.76
C THR A 51 -4.32 -10.25 10.23
N ASN A 52 -4.36 -10.45 8.92
CA ASN A 52 -3.96 -11.70 8.27
C ASN A 52 -2.49 -11.61 7.83
N GLU A 53 -1.59 -12.07 8.70
CA GLU A 53 -0.14 -12.02 8.49
C GLU A 53 0.31 -12.77 7.23
N GLN A 54 -0.31 -13.91 6.90
CA GLN A 54 0.06 -14.70 5.72
C GLN A 54 -0.27 -13.97 4.41
N ALA A 55 -1.45 -13.36 4.35
CA ALA A 55 -1.85 -12.58 3.19
C ALA A 55 -1.06 -11.28 3.09
N LEU A 56 -0.68 -10.69 4.23
CA LEU A 56 0.18 -9.51 4.31
C LEU A 56 1.57 -9.82 3.74
N ASP A 57 2.22 -10.86 4.26
CA ASP A 57 3.55 -11.29 3.83
C ASP A 57 3.63 -11.62 2.32
N ALA A 58 2.65 -12.39 1.81
CA ALA A 58 2.58 -12.73 0.40
C ALA A 58 2.46 -11.50 -0.53
N GLU A 59 1.85 -10.42 -0.05
CA GLU A 59 1.73 -9.18 -0.81
C GLU A 59 2.95 -8.28 -0.62
N LEU A 60 3.52 -8.23 0.59
CA LEU A 60 4.74 -7.50 0.88
C LEU A 60 5.91 -8.01 0.04
N ALA A 61 6.03 -9.33 -0.12
CA ALA A 61 7.06 -9.97 -0.95
C ALA A 61 7.02 -9.56 -2.44
N LYS A 62 5.89 -9.03 -2.93
CA LYS A 62 5.74 -8.58 -4.33
C LYS A 62 6.17 -7.11 -4.55
N HIS A 63 6.45 -6.38 -3.46
CA HIS A 63 6.73 -4.95 -3.47
C HIS A 63 8.08 -4.64 -2.83
N ASP A 64 8.71 -3.55 -3.27
CA ASP A 64 10.02 -3.13 -2.78
C ASP A 64 9.89 -2.22 -1.55
N LEU A 65 8.76 -1.51 -1.42
CA LEU A 65 8.52 -0.55 -0.35
C LEU A 65 7.07 -0.61 0.11
N VAL A 66 6.86 -0.45 1.43
CA VAL A 66 5.54 -0.40 2.05
C VAL A 66 5.34 0.94 2.76
N ILE A 67 4.28 1.66 2.43
CA ILE A 67 3.86 2.91 3.08
C ILE A 67 2.64 2.61 3.96
N SER A 68 2.80 2.71 5.28
CA SER A 68 1.75 2.39 6.26
C SER A 68 1.01 3.65 6.72
N LEU A 69 -0.13 3.97 6.10
CA LEU A 69 -1.04 5.08 6.47
C LEU A 69 -2.31 4.57 7.19
N ILE A 70 -2.17 3.47 7.93
CA ILE A 70 -3.21 2.91 8.81
C ILE A 70 -2.95 3.33 10.27
N PRO A 71 -3.90 3.12 11.19
CA PRO A 71 -3.68 3.41 12.60
C PRO A 71 -2.41 2.76 13.14
N TYR A 72 -1.68 3.50 13.97
CA TYR A 72 -0.36 3.11 14.50
C TYR A 72 -0.35 1.78 15.23
N THR A 73 -1.51 1.33 15.74
CA THR A 73 -1.70 0.02 16.38
C THR A 73 -1.33 -1.15 15.47
N PHE A 74 -1.44 -0.98 14.15
CA PHE A 74 -1.12 -2.01 13.16
C PHE A 74 0.33 -1.91 12.63
N HIS A 75 1.09 -0.88 13.00
CA HIS A 75 2.47 -0.73 12.51
C HIS A 75 3.37 -1.88 12.97
N VAL A 76 3.16 -2.42 14.18
CA VAL A 76 3.94 -3.56 14.67
C VAL A 76 3.76 -4.78 13.76
N THR A 77 2.53 -5.08 13.37
CA THR A 77 2.24 -6.21 12.46
C THR A 77 2.82 -5.98 11.08
N VAL A 78 2.71 -4.76 10.54
CA VAL A 78 3.27 -4.42 9.23
C VAL A 78 4.80 -4.54 9.22
N ILE A 79 5.47 -4.07 10.27
CA ILE A 79 6.93 -4.16 10.39
C ILE A 79 7.36 -5.63 10.54
N LYS A 80 6.64 -6.43 11.33
CA LYS A 80 6.93 -7.86 11.48
C LYS A 80 6.84 -8.63 10.15
N SER A 81 5.85 -8.31 9.31
CA SER A 81 5.73 -8.91 7.98
C SER A 81 6.68 -8.33 6.94
N ALA A 82 7.43 -7.26 7.26
CA ALA A 82 8.40 -6.64 6.38
C ALA A 82 9.86 -7.04 6.66
N ILE A 83 10.09 -7.83 7.72
CA ILE A 83 11.40 -8.39 8.12
C ILE A 83 11.52 -9.80 7.55
#